data_AF-A0A7W1QQN5-F1
#
_entry.id   AF-A0A7W1QQN5-F1
#
_cell.length_a   1.000
_cell.length_b   1.000
_cell.length_c   1.000
_cell.angle_alpha   90.00
_cell.angle_beta   90.00
_cell.angle_gamma   90.00
#
_symmetry.space_group_name_H-M   'P 1'
#
loop_
_entity.id
_entity.type
_entity.pdbx_description
1 polymer ?
#
loop_
_entity_poly.entity_id
_entity_poly.type
_entity_poly.pdbx_seq_one_letter_code
_entity_poly.pdbx_strand_id
1 'polypeptide(L)'
;AKELLVGFARPESIRKVLQEMESKPIRDVYPLEVLMKIVADNPAALPDVAHGGFIANGADLTSGEKVFAGHPFSVHVPQDMRLKAFALLGGGRPGYEFFPAPDAGKFTMQIDTPGTWRFALLAAPTTSLGRMQKESSEAIIEVFDVRVRAMGKKGDTSDLLVDEEAYGEDEGDDDGADGAAHEAALAAAIVQAQQALSAKPAASIAEQLRPAFDAIVKHDAGPKATTYSWDVSLYRPGTPVSGEPVLHVVVDRAAPFDPAWAKAVEAIARKQVELEPSRKPISLMDVQFALKRARVR
;
A
#
# COMPACT_ATOMS: atom_id res chain seq x y z
N ALA A 1 -5.63 -8.16 3.34
CA ALA A 1 -6.10 -8.32 1.94
C ALA A 1 -7.06 -9.50 1.79
N LYS A 2 -6.68 -10.75 2.13
CA LYS A 2 -7.57 -11.94 1.97
C LYS A 2 -8.93 -11.85 2.69
N GLU A 3 -9.01 -11.27 3.89
CA GLU A 3 -10.30 -11.15 4.62
C GLU A 3 -11.23 -10.06 4.09
N LEU A 4 -10.69 -8.96 3.53
CA LEU A 4 -11.49 -7.90 2.90
C LEU A 4 -12.26 -8.41 1.67
N LEU A 5 -11.72 -9.41 0.97
CA LEU A 5 -12.32 -10.00 -0.23
C LEU A 5 -13.48 -10.96 0.08
N VAL A 6 -13.63 -11.44 1.33
CA VAL A 6 -14.74 -12.33 1.71
C VAL A 6 -16.09 -11.64 1.51
N GLY A 7 -16.16 -10.32 1.74
CA GLY A 7 -17.36 -9.52 1.48
C GLY A 7 -17.68 -9.34 -0.02
N PHE A 8 -16.67 -9.49 -0.88
CA PHE A 8 -16.77 -9.36 -2.34
C PHE A 8 -16.96 -10.70 -3.06
N ALA A 9 -16.99 -11.82 -2.34
CA ALA A 9 -17.33 -13.12 -2.93
C ALA A 9 -18.77 -13.18 -3.46
N ARG A 10 -19.63 -12.24 -3.05
CA ARG A 10 -21.04 -12.15 -3.47
C ARG A 10 -21.20 -11.10 -4.59
N PRO A 11 -21.71 -11.48 -5.78
CA PRO A 11 -21.93 -10.55 -6.89
C PRO A 11 -22.77 -9.32 -6.53
N GLU A 12 -23.71 -9.45 -5.58
CA GLU A 12 -24.57 -8.34 -5.15
C GLU A 12 -23.79 -7.25 -4.40
N SER A 13 -22.77 -7.63 -3.62
CA SER A 13 -21.90 -6.67 -2.93
C SER A 13 -21.07 -5.86 -3.91
N ILE A 14 -20.57 -6.51 -4.97
CA ILE A 14 -19.79 -5.86 -6.03
C ILE A 14 -20.66 -4.82 -6.76
N ARG A 15 -21.90 -5.18 -7.12
CA ARG A 15 -22.84 -4.25 -7.78
C ARG A 15 -23.13 -3.01 -6.93
N LYS A 16 -23.29 -3.16 -5.61
CA LYS A 16 -23.49 -2.00 -4.72
C LYS A 16 -22.31 -1.04 -4.71
N VAL A 17 -21.07 -1.57 -4.70
CA VAL A 17 -19.87 -0.73 -4.76
C VAL A 17 -19.76 -0.01 -6.10
N LEU A 18 -20.05 -0.69 -7.22
CA LEU A 18 -20.11 -0.06 -8.54
C LEU A 18 -21.17 1.04 -8.61
N GLN A 19 -22.37 0.79 -8.07
CA GLN A 19 -23.45 1.77 -8.04
C GLN A 19 -23.09 2.99 -7.17
N GLU A 20 -22.36 2.80 -6.07
CA GLU A 20 -21.84 3.93 -5.29
C GLU A 20 -20.78 4.74 -6.04
N MET A 21 -19.96 4.09 -6.87
CA MET A 21 -18.97 4.76 -7.72
C MET A 21 -19.63 5.63 -8.79
N GLU A 22 -20.79 5.23 -9.32
CA GLU A 22 -21.54 6.00 -10.33
C GLU A 22 -22.16 7.30 -9.78
N SER A 23 -22.39 7.39 -8.46
CA SER A 23 -23.12 8.51 -7.85
C SER A 23 -22.36 9.83 -7.74
N LYS A 24 -21.03 9.85 -7.90
CA LYS A 24 -20.19 11.07 -7.83
C LYS A 24 -19.13 11.09 -8.94
N PRO A 25 -18.69 12.27 -9.42
CA PRO A 25 -17.89 12.37 -10.65
C PRO A 25 -16.52 11.68 -10.59
N ILE A 26 -15.79 11.83 -9.48
CA ILE A 26 -14.50 11.18 -9.22
C ILE A 26 -14.40 11.01 -7.71
N ARG A 27 -14.09 9.80 -7.24
CA ARG A 27 -13.76 9.56 -5.83
C ARG A 27 -12.34 8.98 -5.78
N ASP A 28 -11.53 9.43 -4.82
CA ASP A 28 -10.33 8.73 -4.38
C ASP A 28 -10.78 7.52 -3.55
N VAL A 29 -10.73 6.32 -4.13
CA VAL A 29 -11.33 5.16 -3.48
C VAL A 29 -10.52 3.88 -3.62
N TYR A 30 -10.31 3.28 -2.44
CA TYR A 30 -10.00 1.88 -2.20
C TYR A 30 -10.74 0.86 -3.12
N PRO A 31 -12.01 1.09 -3.54
CA PRO A 31 -12.72 0.32 -4.56
C PRO A 31 -11.98 -0.01 -5.86
N LEU A 32 -11.12 0.86 -6.40
CA LEU A 32 -10.47 0.54 -7.68
C LEU A 32 -9.45 -0.59 -7.53
N GLU A 33 -8.70 -0.64 -6.41
CA GLU A 33 -7.82 -1.78 -6.09
C GLU A 33 -8.62 -3.08 -5.96
N VAL A 34 -9.81 -3.02 -5.36
CA VAL A 34 -10.71 -4.16 -5.22
C VAL A 34 -11.22 -4.61 -6.58
N LEU A 35 -11.66 -3.69 -7.45
CA LEU A 35 -12.10 -4.00 -8.80
C LEU A 35 -10.98 -4.65 -9.61
N MET A 36 -9.77 -4.09 -9.57
CA MET A 36 -8.59 -4.69 -10.21
C MET A 36 -8.35 -6.12 -9.71
N LYS A 37 -8.47 -6.36 -8.41
CA LYS A 37 -8.30 -7.70 -7.85
C LYS A 37 -9.40 -8.67 -8.31
N ILE A 38 -10.65 -8.21 -8.39
CA ILE A 38 -11.78 -9.02 -8.89
C ILE A 38 -11.58 -9.35 -10.37
N VAL A 39 -11.22 -8.39 -11.20
CA VAL A 39 -10.96 -8.62 -12.64
C VAL A 39 -9.81 -9.60 -12.83
N ALA A 40 -8.74 -9.50 -12.02
CA ALA A 40 -7.60 -10.41 -12.09
C ALA A 40 -7.93 -11.84 -11.61
N ASP A 41 -8.72 -11.99 -10.54
CA ASP A 41 -9.01 -13.30 -9.93
C ASP A 41 -10.24 -14.00 -10.55
N ASN A 42 -11.23 -13.22 -10.98
CA ASN A 42 -12.53 -13.67 -11.45
C ASN A 42 -13.11 -12.70 -12.51
N PRO A 43 -12.53 -12.67 -13.73
CA PRO A 43 -12.98 -11.77 -14.79
C PRO A 43 -14.45 -12.01 -15.19
N ALA A 44 -14.97 -13.23 -15.02
CA ALA A 44 -16.37 -13.55 -15.31
C ALA A 44 -17.37 -12.82 -14.39
N ALA A 45 -16.94 -12.32 -13.22
CA ALA A 45 -17.79 -11.51 -12.36
C ALA A 45 -18.03 -10.09 -12.92
N LEU A 46 -17.13 -9.61 -13.79
CA LEU A 46 -17.13 -8.28 -14.38
C LEU A 46 -16.75 -8.38 -15.87
N PRO A 47 -17.58 -9.02 -16.72
CA PRO A 47 -17.21 -9.32 -18.11
C PRO A 47 -16.99 -8.07 -18.98
N ASP A 48 -17.60 -6.94 -18.60
CA ASP A 48 -17.49 -5.67 -19.31
C ASP A 48 -16.32 -4.80 -18.80
N VAL A 49 -15.53 -5.29 -17.83
CA VAL A 49 -14.38 -4.56 -17.28
C VAL A 49 -13.08 -5.23 -17.69
N ALA A 50 -12.24 -4.51 -18.43
CA ALA A 50 -10.96 -5.02 -18.93
C ALA A 50 -9.79 -4.11 -18.57
N HIS A 51 -8.58 -4.66 -18.59
CA HIS A 51 -7.35 -3.85 -18.53
C HIS A 51 -6.99 -3.35 -19.94
N GLY A 52 -6.54 -2.10 -20.04
CA GLY A 52 -6.13 -1.49 -21.30
C GLY A 52 -5.44 -0.15 -21.10
N GLY A 53 -4.90 0.42 -22.17
CA GLY A 53 -4.31 1.75 -22.17
C GLY A 53 -5.16 2.74 -22.96
N PHE A 54 -5.44 3.90 -22.37
CA PHE A 54 -6.18 5.01 -22.97
C PHE A 54 -5.57 6.39 -22.67
N ILE A 55 -4.64 6.53 -21.72
CA ILE A 55 -3.97 7.79 -21.40
C ILE A 55 -3.02 8.15 -22.55
N ALA A 56 -3.36 9.21 -23.28
CA ALA A 56 -2.66 9.58 -24.50
C ALA A 56 -1.20 10.03 -24.25
N ASN A 57 -0.89 10.52 -23.06
CA ASN A 57 0.45 10.97 -22.67
C ASN A 57 1.12 10.07 -21.63
N GLY A 58 0.77 8.78 -21.56
CA GLY A 58 1.31 7.86 -20.55
C GLY A 58 2.84 7.78 -20.54
N ALA A 59 3.46 7.76 -21.71
CA ALA A 59 4.92 7.73 -21.85
C ALA A 59 5.62 8.97 -21.23
N ASP A 60 5.05 10.16 -21.43
CA ASP A 60 5.57 11.42 -20.85
C ASP A 60 5.47 11.43 -19.33
N LEU A 61 4.40 10.85 -18.78
CA LEU A 61 4.19 10.72 -17.33
C LEU A 61 5.21 9.76 -16.71
N THR A 62 5.51 8.64 -17.39
CA THR A 62 6.47 7.64 -16.93
C THR A 62 7.91 8.12 -17.04
N SER A 63 8.27 8.89 -18.07
CA SER A 63 9.62 9.46 -18.20
C SER A 63 9.92 10.48 -17.09
N GLY A 64 8.89 11.22 -16.66
CA GLY A 64 8.98 12.20 -15.59
C GLY A 64 9.78 13.45 -15.97
N GLU A 65 10.04 13.70 -17.25
CA GLU A 65 10.79 14.87 -17.72
C GLU A 65 10.09 16.19 -17.39
N LYS A 66 8.75 16.18 -17.36
CA LYS A 66 7.90 17.36 -17.18
C LYS A 66 7.07 17.31 -15.90
N VAL A 67 7.34 16.37 -15.01
CA VAL A 67 6.57 16.16 -13.78
C VAL A 67 7.43 16.47 -12.57
N PHE A 68 7.08 17.56 -11.88
CA PHE A 68 7.82 18.06 -10.72
C PHE A 68 6.93 18.08 -9.49
N ALA A 69 7.53 17.77 -8.35
CA ALA A 69 6.85 17.78 -7.06
C ALA A 69 6.26 19.17 -6.76
N GLY A 70 4.98 19.20 -6.36
CA GLY A 70 4.23 20.42 -6.04
C GLY A 70 3.79 21.25 -7.25
N HIS A 71 3.98 20.74 -8.48
CA HIS A 71 3.54 21.44 -9.70
C HIS A 71 2.43 20.66 -10.42
N PRO A 72 1.37 21.33 -10.88
CA PRO A 72 0.33 20.70 -11.66
C PRO A 72 0.85 20.32 -13.06
N PHE A 73 0.47 19.13 -13.52
CA PHE A 73 0.70 18.61 -14.86
C PHE A 73 -0.60 18.02 -15.43
N SER A 74 -0.67 17.81 -16.74
CA SER A 74 -1.87 17.32 -17.41
C SER A 74 -1.84 15.81 -17.65
N VAL A 75 -2.96 15.14 -17.37
CA VAL A 75 -3.26 13.77 -17.79
C VAL A 75 -4.27 13.82 -18.94
N HIS A 76 -3.91 13.25 -20.09
CA HIS A 76 -4.73 13.33 -21.31
C HIS A 76 -5.60 12.09 -21.44
N VAL A 77 -6.91 12.27 -21.32
CA VAL A 77 -7.92 11.23 -21.50
C VAL A 77 -8.68 11.52 -22.79
N PRO A 78 -8.84 10.54 -23.70
CA PRO A 78 -9.58 10.74 -24.94
C PRO A 78 -10.98 11.32 -24.69
N GLN A 79 -11.43 12.22 -25.55
CA GLN A 79 -12.72 12.92 -25.37
C GLN A 79 -13.94 12.00 -25.50
N ASP A 80 -13.75 10.85 -26.14
CA ASP A 80 -14.71 9.76 -26.24
C ASP A 80 -14.65 8.81 -25.03
N MET A 81 -13.87 9.13 -23.99
CA MET A 81 -13.83 8.37 -22.73
C MET A 81 -14.35 9.22 -21.58
N ARG A 82 -15.17 8.63 -20.71
CA ARG A 82 -15.60 9.26 -19.46
C ARG A 82 -14.92 8.60 -18.27
N LEU A 83 -14.17 9.40 -17.52
CA LEU A 83 -13.54 8.93 -16.30
C LEU A 83 -14.57 8.66 -15.20
N LYS A 84 -14.39 7.53 -14.50
CA LYS A 84 -15.28 7.03 -13.45
C LYS A 84 -14.59 6.95 -12.09
N ALA A 85 -13.32 6.56 -12.07
CA ALA A 85 -12.57 6.40 -10.83
C ALA A 85 -11.08 6.66 -11.03
N PHE A 86 -10.43 7.02 -9.93
CA PHE A 86 -9.00 7.25 -9.80
C PHE A 86 -8.54 6.62 -8.48
N ALA A 87 -7.38 5.96 -8.47
CA ALA A 87 -6.76 5.50 -7.24
C ALA A 87 -5.22 5.55 -7.31
N LEU A 88 -4.60 5.89 -6.18
CA LEU A 88 -3.20 5.65 -5.93
C LEU A 88 -3.00 4.19 -5.47
N LEU A 89 -2.07 3.48 -6.10
CA LEU A 89 -1.74 2.09 -5.78
C LEU A 89 -0.53 2.00 -4.85
N GLY A 90 -0.46 0.91 -4.07
CA GLY A 90 0.72 0.57 -3.26
C GLY A 90 0.77 1.23 -1.88
N GLY A 91 -0.28 1.95 -1.46
CA GLY A 91 -0.45 2.45 -0.09
C GLY A 91 0.48 3.60 0.33
N GLY A 92 1.27 4.14 -0.61
CA GLY A 92 2.05 5.36 -0.39
C GLY A 92 1.16 6.58 -0.11
N ARG A 93 1.76 7.68 0.34
CA ARG A 93 1.06 8.94 0.62
C ARG A 93 1.84 10.12 0.08
N PRO A 94 1.88 10.32 -1.25
CA PRO A 94 2.71 11.35 -1.84
C PRO A 94 2.15 12.76 -1.70
N GLY A 95 0.91 12.91 -1.22
CA GLY A 95 0.15 14.15 -1.38
C GLY A 95 -0.18 14.35 -2.85
N TYR A 96 -1.46 14.30 -3.22
CA TYR A 96 -1.82 14.52 -4.60
C TYR A 96 -3.19 15.17 -4.73
N GLU A 97 -3.36 15.91 -5.82
CA GLU A 97 -4.64 16.46 -6.25
C GLU A 97 -4.92 15.98 -7.68
N PHE A 98 -6.16 15.64 -7.97
CA PHE A 98 -6.58 15.21 -9.30
C PHE A 98 -7.98 15.71 -9.60
N PHE A 99 -8.11 16.61 -10.58
CA PHE A 99 -9.37 17.26 -10.92
C PHE A 99 -9.49 17.54 -12.43
N PRO A 100 -10.72 17.68 -12.97
CA PRO A 100 -10.91 18.03 -14.37
C PRO A 100 -10.28 19.39 -14.71
N ALA A 101 -9.60 19.49 -15.85
CA ALA A 101 -9.11 20.77 -16.36
C ALA A 101 -10.21 21.48 -17.18
N PRO A 102 -10.06 22.79 -17.46
CA PRO A 102 -10.99 23.52 -18.35
C PRO A 102 -11.03 22.97 -19.78
N ASP A 103 -9.93 22.39 -20.24
CA ASP A 103 -9.81 21.77 -21.56
C ASP A 103 -10.47 20.39 -21.59
N ALA A 104 -11.33 20.15 -22.57
CA ALA A 104 -11.99 18.86 -22.75
C ALA A 104 -10.96 17.73 -23.00
N GLY A 105 -11.10 16.63 -22.26
CA GLY A 105 -10.18 15.48 -22.31
C GLY A 105 -8.88 15.69 -21.54
N LYS A 106 -8.77 16.74 -20.72
CA LYS A 106 -7.61 16.94 -19.85
C LYS A 106 -8.02 16.95 -18.38
N PHE A 107 -7.17 16.36 -17.57
CA PHE A 107 -7.24 16.42 -16.12
C PHE A 107 -5.96 17.04 -15.59
N THR A 108 -6.07 17.86 -14.56
CA THR A 108 -4.93 18.40 -13.85
C THR A 108 -4.61 17.48 -12.68
N MET A 109 -3.34 17.08 -12.60
CA MET A 109 -2.79 16.27 -11.53
C MET A 109 -1.63 17.02 -10.88
N GLN A 110 -1.54 17.00 -9.57
CA GLN A 110 -0.39 17.48 -8.81
C GLN A 110 0.04 16.39 -7.84
N ILE A 111 1.35 16.21 -7.66
CA ILE A 111 1.91 15.28 -6.67
C ILE A 111 2.97 16.03 -5.88
N ASP A 112 2.89 16.02 -4.55
CA ASP A 112 3.74 16.86 -3.69
C ASP A 112 5.07 16.19 -3.32
N THR A 113 5.14 14.86 -3.40
CA THR A 113 6.33 14.10 -3.01
C THR A 113 7.06 13.54 -4.24
N PRO A 114 8.37 13.77 -4.39
CA PRO A 114 9.19 13.13 -5.43
C PRO A 114 9.19 11.61 -5.31
N GLY A 115 9.34 10.90 -6.44
CA GLY A 115 9.36 9.44 -6.47
C GLY A 115 8.72 8.87 -7.72
N THR A 116 8.55 7.55 -7.76
CA THR A 116 7.73 6.89 -8.78
C THR A 116 6.46 6.40 -8.12
N TRP A 117 5.32 6.87 -8.62
CA TRP A 117 4.01 6.60 -8.03
C TRP A 117 3.13 5.92 -9.05
N ARG A 118 2.48 4.84 -8.62
CA ARG A 118 1.65 4.01 -9.49
C ARG A 118 0.19 4.34 -9.26
N PHE A 119 -0.53 4.68 -10.33
CA PHE A 119 -1.94 5.05 -10.26
C PHE A 119 -2.77 4.13 -11.15
N ALA A 120 -4.06 4.09 -10.87
CA ALA A 120 -5.06 3.45 -11.71
C ALA A 120 -6.20 4.42 -12.04
N LEU A 121 -6.66 4.36 -13.28
CA LEU A 121 -7.86 5.06 -13.76
C LEU A 121 -8.86 4.04 -14.29
N LEU A 122 -10.14 4.27 -14.00
CA LEU A 122 -11.26 3.57 -14.64
C LEU A 122 -11.99 4.55 -15.55
N ALA A 123 -12.13 4.21 -16.83
CA ALA A 123 -12.89 5.00 -17.79
C ALA A 123 -13.88 4.11 -18.56
N ALA A 124 -14.98 4.70 -19.02
CA ALA A 124 -15.96 4.06 -19.89
C ALA A 124 -16.00 4.78 -21.24
N PRO A 125 -15.95 4.07 -22.38
CA PRO A 125 -16.16 4.67 -23.68
C PRO A 125 -17.52 5.35 -23.78
N THR A 126 -17.61 6.41 -24.57
CA THR A 126 -18.82 7.17 -24.82
C THR A 126 -19.10 7.22 -26.30
N THR A 127 -20.37 7.06 -26.66
CA THR A 127 -20.85 7.22 -28.03
C THR A 127 -21.70 8.48 -28.11
N SER A 128 -21.43 9.31 -29.10
CA SER A 128 -22.25 10.49 -29.37
C SER A 128 -23.58 10.05 -29.99
N LEU A 129 -24.69 10.38 -29.33
CA LEU A 129 -26.05 10.22 -29.83
C LEU A 129 -26.67 11.61 -30.02
N GLY A 130 -26.22 12.32 -31.05
CA GLY A 130 -26.61 13.70 -31.33
C GLY A 130 -25.95 14.69 -30.38
N ARG A 131 -26.74 15.39 -29.54
CA ARG A 131 -26.23 16.31 -28.50
C ARG A 131 -25.96 15.64 -27.15
N MET A 132 -26.31 14.36 -27.01
CA MET A 132 -26.12 13.59 -25.78
C MET A 132 -24.96 12.61 -25.96
N GLN A 133 -24.11 12.49 -24.95
CA GLN A 133 -23.14 11.40 -24.86
C GLN A 133 -23.76 10.26 -24.06
N LYS A 134 -23.79 9.05 -24.64
CA LYS A 134 -24.20 7.83 -23.97
C LYS A 134 -22.96 7.03 -23.60
N GLU A 135 -22.85 6.61 -22.36
CA GLU A 135 -21.78 5.73 -21.89
C GLU A 135 -22.02 4.29 -22.36
N SER A 136 -20.95 3.60 -22.73
CA SER A 136 -20.94 2.15 -22.92
C SER A 136 -21.05 1.43 -21.56
N SER A 137 -21.51 0.18 -21.57
CA SER A 137 -21.40 -0.71 -20.41
C SER A 137 -19.97 -1.18 -20.18
N GLU A 138 -19.12 -1.09 -21.20
CA GLU A 138 -17.70 -1.43 -21.13
C GLU A 138 -16.92 -0.41 -20.29
N ALA A 139 -15.97 -0.90 -19.50
CA ALA A 139 -15.04 -0.08 -18.75
C ALA A 139 -13.61 -0.60 -18.87
N ILE A 140 -12.67 0.34 -18.95
CA ILE A 140 -11.25 0.08 -19.13
C ILE A 140 -10.52 0.57 -17.88
N ILE A 141 -9.73 -0.33 -17.28
CA ILE A 141 -8.80 -0.01 -16.22
C ILE A 141 -7.41 0.17 -16.82
N GLU A 142 -6.87 1.38 -16.69
CA GLU A 142 -5.47 1.66 -17.01
C GLU A 142 -4.66 1.86 -15.75
N VAL A 143 -3.51 1.20 -15.72
CA VAL A 143 -2.52 1.35 -14.65
C VAL A 143 -1.29 2.00 -15.26
N PHE A 144 -0.83 3.08 -14.67
CA PHE A 144 0.29 3.86 -15.20
C PHE A 144 1.18 4.35 -14.05
N ASP A 145 2.46 4.52 -14.36
CA ASP A 145 3.46 5.05 -13.45
C ASP A 145 3.75 6.51 -13.78
N VAL A 146 3.81 7.33 -12.73
CA VAL A 146 4.19 8.74 -12.80
C VAL A 146 5.50 8.92 -12.06
N ARG A 147 6.55 9.34 -12.78
CA ARG A 147 7.85 9.68 -12.17
C ARG A 147 7.87 11.17 -11.87
N VAL A 148 7.93 11.51 -10.58
CA VAL A 148 7.92 12.89 -10.07
C VAL A 148 9.33 13.27 -9.63
N ARG A 149 9.90 14.30 -10.27
CA ARG A 149 11.20 14.83 -9.90
C ARG A 149 11.08 15.80 -8.73
N ALA A 150 12.11 15.85 -7.89
CA ALA A 150 12.25 16.94 -6.94
C ALA A 150 12.39 18.26 -7.69
N MET A 151 11.79 19.33 -7.16
CA MET A 151 12.09 20.65 -7.66
C MET A 151 13.53 20.97 -7.25
N GLY A 152 14.47 20.88 -8.21
CA GLY A 152 15.80 21.43 -8.00
C GLY A 152 15.66 22.90 -7.61
N LYS A 153 16.54 23.40 -6.73
CA LYS A 153 16.66 24.86 -6.55
C LYS A 153 16.87 25.45 -7.93
N LYS A 154 15.95 26.32 -8.37
CA LYS A 154 15.98 27.03 -9.65
C LYS A 154 17.38 27.62 -9.85
N GLY A 155 18.24 26.92 -10.61
CA GLY A 155 19.66 27.26 -10.75
C GLY A 155 20.62 26.08 -10.93
N ASP A 156 20.27 24.85 -10.51
CA ASP A 156 21.12 23.68 -10.72
C ASP A 156 20.69 22.91 -11.99
N THR A 157 21.10 23.43 -13.14
CA THR A 157 21.07 22.71 -14.43
C THR A 157 22.37 21.93 -14.68
N SER A 158 23.14 21.63 -13.63
CA SER A 158 24.46 21.01 -13.74
C SER A 158 24.43 19.49 -13.94
N ASP A 159 23.27 18.83 -13.80
CA ASP A 159 23.13 17.37 -13.85
C ASP A 159 22.51 16.80 -15.14
N LEU A 160 22.37 17.60 -16.20
CA LEU A 160 21.96 17.09 -17.51
C LEU A 160 23.04 17.40 -18.53
N LEU A 161 23.73 16.32 -18.92
CA LEU A 161 24.89 16.20 -19.82
C LEU A 161 26.23 16.01 -19.10
N VAL A 162 26.35 14.89 -18.36
CA VAL A 162 27.64 14.19 -18.35
C VAL A 162 27.69 13.43 -19.66
N ASP A 163 28.39 14.01 -20.64
CA ASP A 163 28.78 13.31 -21.86
C ASP A 163 29.53 12.04 -21.46
N GLU A 164 28.93 10.91 -21.84
CA GLU A 164 29.48 9.57 -21.74
C GLU A 164 30.58 9.39 -22.80
N GLU A 165 31.60 10.25 -22.78
CA GLU A 165 32.78 10.14 -23.63
C GLU A 165 34.04 9.90 -22.78
N ALA A 166 34.75 8.83 -23.14
CA ALA A 166 36.12 8.50 -22.77
C ALA A 166 36.38 7.91 -21.37
N TYR A 167 35.97 6.64 -21.17
CA TYR A 167 36.81 5.72 -20.43
C TYR A 167 37.68 4.94 -21.43
N GLY A 168 38.98 5.20 -21.38
CA GLY A 168 39.97 4.44 -22.13
C GLY A 168 39.98 2.99 -21.67
N GLU A 169 40.07 2.09 -22.64
CA GLU A 169 40.34 0.67 -22.46
C GLU A 169 41.74 0.51 -21.85
N ASP A 170 41.81 0.43 -20.52
CA ASP A 170 42.98 -0.09 -19.82
C ASP A 170 42.83 -1.62 -19.78
N GLU A 171 43.42 -2.28 -20.78
CA GLU A 171 43.57 -3.75 -20.85
C GLU A 171 44.55 -4.20 -19.75
N GLY A 172 44.11 -4.14 -18.49
CA GLY A 172 44.77 -4.80 -17.38
C GLY A 172 44.44 -6.28 -17.38
N ASP A 173 45.41 -7.12 -17.72
CA ASP A 173 45.45 -8.56 -17.47
C ASP A 173 45.23 -8.79 -15.95
N ASP A 174 43.96 -8.96 -15.56
CA ASP A 174 43.57 -9.32 -14.20
C ASP A 174 43.47 -10.86 -14.13
N ASP A 175 44.42 -11.45 -13.42
CA ASP A 175 44.62 -12.89 -13.23
C ASP A 175 43.44 -13.54 -12.45
N GLY A 176 42.29 -13.69 -13.14
CA GLY A 176 41.27 -14.75 -13.14
C GLY A 176 40.89 -15.62 -11.93
N ALA A 177 41.40 -15.41 -10.71
CA ALA A 177 41.21 -16.34 -9.60
C ALA A 177 40.22 -15.88 -8.51
N ASP A 178 40.01 -14.57 -8.34
CA ASP A 178 39.20 -14.02 -7.23
C ASP A 178 37.79 -13.53 -7.62
N GLY A 179 37.48 -13.50 -8.92
CA GLY A 179 36.20 -12.98 -9.45
C GLY A 179 34.96 -13.76 -8.96
N ALA A 180 35.08 -15.09 -8.82
CA ALA A 180 33.95 -15.93 -8.41
C ALA A 180 33.50 -15.68 -6.96
N ALA A 181 34.45 -15.36 -6.06
CA ALA A 181 34.13 -15.05 -4.67
C ALA A 181 33.47 -13.67 -4.55
N HIS A 182 33.92 -12.70 -5.34
CA HIS A 182 33.32 -11.36 -5.38
C HIS A 182 31.91 -11.38 -5.99
N GLU A 183 31.71 -12.12 -7.09
CA GLU A 183 30.41 -12.29 -7.73
C GLU A 183 29.40 -12.97 -6.80
N ALA A 184 29.82 -14.02 -6.07
CA ALA A 184 28.98 -14.70 -5.09
C ALA A 184 28.61 -13.78 -3.91
N ALA A 185 29.55 -12.97 -3.42
CA ALA A 185 29.30 -12.00 -2.35
C ALA A 185 28.33 -10.90 -2.81
N LEU A 186 28.49 -10.39 -4.04
CA LEU A 186 27.59 -9.41 -4.62
C LEU A 186 26.18 -9.97 -4.82
N ALA A 187 26.06 -11.20 -5.34
CA ALA A 187 24.78 -11.88 -5.48
C ALA A 187 24.08 -12.08 -4.13
N ALA A 188 24.82 -12.49 -3.09
CA ALA A 188 24.28 -12.62 -1.73
C ALA A 188 23.81 -11.28 -1.17
N ALA A 189 24.57 -10.20 -1.37
CA ALA A 189 24.20 -8.85 -0.95
C ALA A 189 22.94 -8.34 -1.67
N ILE A 190 22.78 -8.62 -2.97
CA ILE A 190 21.59 -8.28 -3.75
C ILE A 190 20.36 -9.04 -3.22
N VAL A 191 20.48 -10.34 -2.97
CA VAL A 191 19.39 -11.14 -2.41
C VAL A 191 19.00 -10.62 -1.03
N GLN A 192 19.97 -10.29 -0.17
CA GLN A 192 19.71 -9.72 1.15
C GLN A 192 19.02 -8.34 1.06
N ALA A 193 19.44 -7.49 0.12
CA ALA A 193 18.82 -6.19 -0.13
C ALA A 193 17.39 -6.31 -0.67
N GLN A 194 17.14 -7.26 -1.59
CA GLN A 194 15.80 -7.54 -2.10
C GLN A 194 14.87 -8.08 -1.00
N GLN A 195 15.37 -8.98 -0.16
CA GLN A 195 14.64 -9.47 1.01
C GLN A 195 14.30 -8.32 1.98
N ALA A 196 15.25 -7.42 2.24
CA ALA A 196 15.03 -6.24 3.07
C ALA A 196 14.01 -5.26 2.47
N LEU A 197 14.03 -5.04 1.14
CA LEU A 197 13.05 -4.19 0.45
C LEU A 197 11.64 -4.81 0.47
N SER A 198 11.54 -6.15 0.41
CA SER A 198 10.26 -6.85 0.45
C SER A 198 9.66 -6.94 1.86
N ALA A 199 10.45 -6.61 2.90
CA ALA A 199 10.00 -6.70 4.27
C ALA A 199 8.94 -5.63 4.56
N LYS A 200 7.69 -6.08 4.70
CA LYS A 200 6.57 -5.21 5.04
C LYS A 200 6.90 -4.46 6.35
N PRO A 201 6.77 -3.12 6.38
CA PRO A 201 7.00 -2.37 7.60
C PRO A 201 6.01 -2.82 8.68
N ALA A 202 6.47 -2.90 9.91
CA ALA A 202 5.64 -3.21 11.06
C ALA A 202 4.52 -2.16 11.18
N ALA A 203 3.31 -2.65 11.42
CA ALA A 203 2.14 -1.81 11.64
C ALA A 203 2.27 -1.02 12.97
N SER A 204 1.30 -0.17 13.29
CA SER A 204 1.22 0.45 14.63
C SER A 204 1.17 -0.62 15.73
N ILE A 205 1.61 -0.30 16.95
CA ILE A 205 1.54 -1.24 18.08
C ILE A 205 0.09 -1.68 18.31
N ALA A 206 -0.86 -0.75 18.20
CA ALA A 206 -2.29 -1.05 18.29
C ALA A 206 -2.77 -2.04 17.21
N GLU A 207 -2.25 -1.95 15.98
CA GLU A 207 -2.57 -2.89 14.90
C GLU A 207 -1.88 -4.24 15.06
N GLN A 208 -0.66 -4.28 15.61
CA GLN A 208 0.04 -5.52 15.95
C GLN A 208 -0.68 -6.30 17.06
N LEU A 209 -1.25 -5.59 18.05
CA LEU A 209 -1.93 -6.21 19.20
C LEU A 209 -3.26 -6.88 18.84
N ARG A 210 -3.97 -6.40 17.82
CA ARG A 210 -5.26 -6.99 17.40
C ARG A 210 -5.16 -8.49 17.10
N PRO A 211 -4.32 -8.94 16.15
CA PRO A 211 -4.13 -10.37 15.91
C PRO A 211 -3.42 -11.06 17.08
N ALA A 212 -2.55 -10.37 17.81
CA ALA A 212 -1.86 -10.98 18.97
C ALA A 212 -2.82 -11.36 20.10
N PHE A 213 -3.90 -10.59 20.33
CA PHE A 213 -4.94 -10.96 21.27
C PHE A 213 -5.71 -12.21 20.87
N ASP A 214 -5.81 -12.47 19.57
CA ASP A 214 -6.41 -13.71 19.10
C ASP A 214 -5.46 -14.90 19.34
N ALA A 215 -4.18 -14.69 19.66
CA ALA A 215 -3.25 -15.75 20.04
C ALA A 215 -3.27 -16.10 21.55
N ILE A 216 -4.12 -15.47 22.38
CA ILE A 216 -4.28 -15.86 23.79
C ILE A 216 -4.81 -17.30 23.87
N VAL A 217 -4.05 -18.16 24.54
CA VAL A 217 -4.36 -19.58 24.72
C VAL A 217 -5.05 -19.79 26.06
N LYS A 218 -6.22 -20.43 26.04
CA LYS A 218 -6.94 -20.86 27.22
C LYS A 218 -6.42 -22.22 27.68
N HIS A 219 -6.20 -22.37 28.97
CA HIS A 219 -5.85 -23.64 29.60
C HIS A 219 -6.99 -24.09 30.52
N ASP A 220 -7.65 -25.18 30.13
CA ASP A 220 -8.67 -25.82 30.95
C ASP A 220 -7.99 -26.78 31.95
N ALA A 221 -8.05 -26.43 33.23
CA ALA A 221 -7.36 -27.16 34.29
C ALA A 221 -8.29 -28.08 35.11
N GLY A 222 -9.36 -28.60 34.48
CA GLY A 222 -10.34 -29.48 35.13
C GLY A 222 -11.02 -28.81 36.34
N PRO A 223 -10.87 -29.32 37.58
CA PRO A 223 -11.46 -28.71 38.77
C PRO A 223 -10.78 -27.39 39.20
N LYS A 224 -9.66 -27.00 38.60
CA LYS A 224 -8.97 -25.75 38.91
C LYS A 224 -9.52 -24.60 38.06
N ALA A 225 -9.31 -23.37 38.55
CA ALA A 225 -9.69 -22.16 37.83
C ALA A 225 -9.03 -22.12 36.43
N THR A 226 -9.80 -21.68 35.42
CA THR A 226 -9.30 -21.48 34.05
C THR A 226 -8.17 -20.45 34.04
N THR A 227 -7.05 -20.80 33.41
CA THR A 227 -5.91 -19.90 33.22
C THR A 227 -5.67 -19.63 31.74
N TYR A 228 -4.87 -18.61 31.45
CA TYR A 228 -4.60 -18.15 30.10
C TYR A 228 -3.12 -17.85 29.95
N SER A 229 -2.59 -18.12 28.76
CA SER A 229 -1.21 -17.77 28.40
C SER A 229 -1.21 -16.88 27.17
N TRP A 230 -0.26 -15.96 27.13
CA TRP A 230 -0.07 -15.03 26.03
C TRP A 230 1.42 -14.76 25.84
N ASP A 231 1.89 -14.94 24.60
CA ASP A 231 3.26 -14.69 24.19
C ASP A 231 3.20 -13.79 22.95
N VAL A 232 3.78 -12.59 23.06
CA VAL A 232 3.77 -11.62 21.97
C VAL A 232 5.09 -10.85 21.88
N SER A 233 5.56 -10.71 20.65
CA SER A 233 6.66 -9.81 20.28
C SER A 233 6.13 -8.63 19.49
N LEU A 234 6.46 -7.42 19.93
CA LEU A 234 6.08 -6.16 19.30
C LEU A 234 7.30 -5.52 18.66
N TYR A 235 7.11 -4.93 17.48
CA TYR A 235 8.16 -4.31 16.67
C TYR A 235 7.91 -2.81 16.54
N ARG A 236 8.98 -2.05 16.28
CA ARG A 236 8.87 -0.60 16.10
C ARG A 236 8.01 -0.28 14.87
N PRO A 237 6.97 0.55 14.98
CA PRO A 237 6.15 0.94 13.84
C PRO A 237 6.99 1.54 12.71
N GLY A 238 6.72 1.15 11.47
CA GLY A 238 7.42 1.65 10.28
C GLY A 238 8.76 0.98 9.98
N THR A 239 9.31 0.15 10.87
CA THR A 239 10.54 -0.62 10.59
C THR A 239 10.22 -2.04 10.12
N PRO A 240 11.09 -2.68 9.33
CA PRO A 240 10.95 -4.10 8.99
C PRO A 240 10.77 -4.99 10.23
N VAL A 241 9.89 -5.99 10.14
CA VAL A 241 9.62 -6.97 11.23
C VAL A 241 10.78 -7.96 11.44
N SER A 242 11.81 -7.91 10.61
CA SER A 242 13.00 -8.77 10.69
C SER A 242 14.00 -8.37 11.78
N GLY A 243 13.76 -7.27 12.50
CA GLY A 243 14.65 -6.77 13.56
C GLY A 243 14.39 -7.37 14.95
N GLU A 244 15.14 -6.90 15.94
CA GLU A 244 14.89 -7.21 17.35
C GLU A 244 13.55 -6.59 17.81
N PRO A 245 12.69 -7.34 18.53
CA PRO A 245 11.43 -6.78 19.03
C PRO A 245 11.71 -5.69 20.06
N VAL A 246 10.95 -4.59 19.99
CA VAL A 246 11.05 -3.48 20.97
C VAL A 246 10.48 -3.85 22.33
N LEU A 247 9.61 -4.86 22.36
CA LEU A 247 8.99 -5.39 23.57
C LEU A 247 8.55 -6.84 23.32
N HIS A 248 8.94 -7.72 24.24
CA HIS A 248 8.45 -9.09 24.29
C HIS A 248 7.72 -9.30 25.62
N VAL A 249 6.49 -9.80 25.55
CA VAL A 249 5.60 -9.98 26.71
C VAL A 249 5.17 -11.42 26.77
N VAL A 250 5.44 -12.05 27.91
CA VAL A 250 4.98 -13.40 28.22
C VAL A 250 4.15 -13.35 29.50
N VAL A 251 2.93 -13.84 29.40
CA VAL A 251 2.04 -14.13 30.53
C VAL A 251 1.79 -15.63 30.50
N ASP A 252 2.27 -16.37 31.50
CA ASP A 252 2.13 -17.82 31.56
C ASP A 252 1.09 -18.23 32.60
N ARG A 253 0.07 -18.97 32.17
CA ARG A 253 -0.97 -19.60 33.01
C ARG A 253 -1.56 -18.67 34.09
N ALA A 254 -1.89 -17.44 33.71
CA ALA A 254 -2.48 -16.45 34.60
C ALA A 254 -4.02 -16.56 34.64
N ALA A 255 -4.62 -16.34 35.81
CA ALA A 255 -6.07 -16.18 35.91
C ALA A 255 -6.54 -14.86 35.24
N PRO A 256 -7.83 -14.71 34.85
CA PRO A 256 -8.32 -13.49 34.18
C PRO A 256 -8.12 -12.18 34.96
N PHE A 257 -8.04 -12.26 36.28
CA PHE A 257 -7.88 -11.12 37.19
C PHE A 257 -6.48 -11.07 37.81
N ASP A 258 -5.54 -11.85 37.27
CA ASP A 258 -4.18 -11.88 37.76
C ASP A 258 -3.48 -10.53 37.50
N PRO A 259 -2.71 -9.99 38.46
CA PRO A 259 -1.96 -8.75 38.27
C PRO A 259 -0.93 -8.80 37.12
N ALA A 260 -0.53 -9.99 36.64
CA ALA A 260 0.32 -10.14 35.47
C ALA A 260 -0.25 -9.43 34.23
N TRP A 261 -1.58 -9.47 34.03
CA TRP A 261 -2.23 -8.79 32.91
C TRP A 261 -2.10 -7.27 32.99
N ALA A 262 -2.24 -6.70 34.19
CA ALA A 262 -2.07 -5.26 34.39
C ALA A 262 -0.61 -4.84 34.11
N LYS A 263 0.37 -5.63 34.55
CA LYS A 263 1.79 -5.38 34.26
C LYS A 263 2.11 -5.45 32.77
N ALA A 264 1.55 -6.43 32.07
CA ALA A 264 1.68 -6.56 30.62
C ALA A 264 1.11 -5.33 29.90
N VAL A 265 -0.09 -4.89 30.27
CA VAL A 265 -0.73 -3.69 29.71
C VAL A 265 0.10 -2.44 29.98
N GLU A 266 0.61 -2.27 31.20
CA GLU A 266 1.45 -1.12 31.55
C GLU A 266 2.73 -1.06 30.71
N ALA A 267 3.41 -2.21 30.53
CA ALA A 267 4.61 -2.29 29.71
C ALA A 267 4.32 -1.92 28.24
N ILE A 268 3.23 -2.44 27.69
CA ILE A 268 2.81 -2.15 26.31
C ILE A 268 2.39 -0.68 26.17
N ALA A 269 1.58 -0.15 27.08
CA ALA A 269 1.13 1.24 27.07
C ALA A 269 2.32 2.21 27.15
N ARG A 270 3.31 1.91 27.98
CA ARG A 270 4.55 2.71 28.09
C ARG A 270 5.29 2.75 26.75
N LYS A 271 5.46 1.60 26.08
CA LYS A 271 6.09 1.53 24.76
C LYS A 271 5.27 2.18 23.65
N GLN A 272 3.95 2.13 23.75
CA GLN A 272 3.06 2.81 22.82
C GLN A 272 3.16 4.33 22.95
N VAL A 273 3.24 4.88 24.17
CA VAL A 273 3.45 6.33 24.38
C VAL A 273 4.82 6.77 23.88
N GLU A 274 5.86 5.96 24.09
CA GLU A 274 7.23 6.22 23.62
C GLU A 274 7.32 6.28 22.08
N LEU A 275 6.65 5.36 21.38
CA LEU A 275 6.79 5.20 19.92
C LEU A 275 5.66 5.85 19.11
N GLU A 276 4.47 6.03 19.70
CA GLU A 276 3.26 6.50 19.03
C GLU A 276 2.45 7.48 19.92
N PRO A 277 3.00 8.66 20.29
CA PRO A 277 2.42 9.54 21.31
C PRO A 277 1.03 10.09 20.97
N SER A 278 0.64 10.11 19.69
CA SER A 278 -0.68 10.56 19.23
C SER A 278 -1.77 9.49 19.34
N ARG A 279 -1.42 8.23 19.67
CA ARG A 279 -2.38 7.12 19.78
C ARG A 279 -2.90 6.96 21.21
N LYS A 280 -4.16 6.56 21.33
CA LYS A 280 -4.74 6.13 22.61
C LYS A 280 -3.99 4.89 23.11
N PRO A 281 -3.40 4.91 24.32
CA PRO A 281 -2.74 3.74 24.89
C PRO A 281 -3.71 2.58 25.10
N ILE A 282 -3.21 1.36 24.97
CA ILE A 282 -3.92 0.14 25.37
C ILE A 282 -4.36 0.22 26.84
N SER A 283 -5.53 -0.33 27.13
CA SER A 283 -6.11 -0.38 28.46
C SER A 283 -6.31 -1.81 28.94
N LEU A 284 -6.48 -1.98 30.26
CA LEU A 284 -6.80 -3.29 30.84
C LEU A 284 -8.14 -3.83 30.31
N MET A 285 -9.06 -2.95 29.95
CA MET A 285 -10.36 -3.32 29.38
C MET A 285 -10.20 -4.04 28.03
N ASP A 286 -9.22 -3.65 27.21
CA ASP A 286 -8.94 -4.29 25.92
C ASP A 286 -8.50 -5.76 26.11
N VAL A 287 -7.62 -6.00 27.10
CA VAL A 287 -7.18 -7.35 27.47
C VAL A 287 -8.34 -8.17 28.06
N GLN A 288 -9.19 -7.57 28.90
CA GLN A 288 -10.37 -8.26 29.43
C GLN A 288 -11.34 -8.69 28.33
N PHE A 289 -11.54 -7.87 27.29
CA PHE A 289 -12.32 -8.27 26.12
C PHE A 289 -11.65 -9.39 25.35
N ALA A 290 -10.32 -9.34 25.17
CA ALA A 290 -9.56 -10.43 24.54
C ALA A 290 -9.68 -11.75 25.31
N LEU A 291 -9.53 -11.72 26.65
CA LEU A 291 -9.72 -12.89 27.51
C LEU A 291 -11.14 -13.45 27.44
N LYS A 292 -12.16 -12.59 27.40
CA LYS A 292 -13.55 -13.03 27.19
C LYS A 292 -13.73 -13.72 25.84
N ARG A 293 -13.12 -13.22 24.77
CA ARG A 293 -13.13 -13.88 23.45
C ARG A 293 -12.40 -15.22 23.49
N ALA A 294 -11.23 -15.27 24.12
CA ALA A 294 -10.44 -16.49 24.30
C ALA A 294 -11.17 -17.55 25.14
N ARG A 295 -12.06 -17.15 26.06
CA ARG A 295 -12.87 -18.07 26.86
C ARG A 295 -13.92 -18.83 26.02
N VAL A 296 -14.46 -18.19 24.99
CA VAL A 296 -15.55 -18.72 24.15
C VAL A 296 -15.02 -19.57 22.99
N ARG A 297 -13.79 -19.32 22.56
CA ARG A 297 -13.07 -20.16 21.58
C ARG A 297 -12.64 -21.47 22.22
#